data_AF-A0A1F3NR81-F1
#
_entry.id   AF-A0A1F3NR81-F1
#
_cell.length_a   1.000
_cell.length_b   1.000
_cell.length_c   1.000
_cell.angle_alpha   90.00
_cell.angle_beta   90.00
_cell.angle_gamma   90.00
#
_symmetry.space_group_name_H-M   'P 1'
#
loop_
_entity.id
_entity.type
_entity.pdbx_description
1 polymer ?
#
loop_
_entity_poly.entity_id
_entity_poly.type
_entity_poly.pdbx_seq_one_letter_code
_entity_poly.pdbx_strand_id
1 'polypeptide(L)'
;MSVSLMISDLTGPVLYYFHIILPVLLLSVLFSAFYFIEGRKEISRSLFSPAGIELLLYILYLILSLLVISFKSAELIISASTAGIIFLVMSDLQYSAPDKRISTFFHSGQNLLTALIIVSFLSGLKTPFIFIGAIKLISGIYAAFHDNQQNLYFRLRILRIAMLMATGISLITGISYSDPVITVLFLSGELLDRAIYYKDLETKYLTR
;
A
#
# COMPACT_ATOMS: atom_id res chain seq x y z
N MET A 1 -6.78 5.51 0.25
CA MET A 1 -7.32 6.62 1.08
C MET A 1 -8.84 6.73 1.00
N SER A 2 -9.48 6.36 -0.11
CA SER A 2 -10.94 6.23 -0.20
C SER A 2 -11.49 5.02 0.57
N VAL A 3 -10.79 3.87 0.52
CA VAL A 3 -11.11 2.69 1.34
C VAL A 3 -11.00 3.00 2.84
N SER A 4 -10.05 3.84 3.26
CA SER A 4 -10.02 4.37 4.63
C SER A 4 -11.14 5.35 4.94
N LEU A 5 -11.60 6.14 3.98
CA LEU A 5 -12.75 7.02 4.16
C LEU A 5 -14.05 6.22 4.31
N MET A 6 -14.23 5.16 3.53
CA MET A 6 -15.38 4.25 3.62
C MET A 6 -15.38 3.44 4.92
N ILE A 7 -14.21 2.96 5.35
CA ILE A 7 -14.04 2.28 6.65
C ILE A 7 -14.19 3.27 7.81
N SER A 8 -13.80 4.53 7.64
CA SER A 8 -13.96 5.58 8.65
C SER A 8 -15.35 6.19 8.73
N ASP A 9 -16.11 6.23 7.65
CA ASP A 9 -17.50 6.71 7.70
C ASP A 9 -18.39 5.69 8.43
N LEU A 10 -17.98 4.43 8.46
CA LEU A 10 -18.57 3.38 9.30
C LEU A 10 -18.06 3.40 10.76
N THR A 11 -16.98 4.12 11.09
CA THR A 11 -16.34 4.05 12.43
C THR A 11 -15.92 5.37 13.09
N GLY A 12 -16.13 6.51 12.42
CA GLY A 12 -16.20 7.82 13.04
C GLY A 12 -14.97 8.74 13.17
N PRO A 13 -13.72 8.50 12.66
CA PRO A 13 -12.68 9.53 12.87
C PRO A 13 -11.81 9.98 11.69
N VAL A 14 -11.80 9.36 10.49
CA VAL A 14 -10.79 9.77 9.47
C VAL A 14 -11.13 11.13 8.82
N LEU A 15 -12.38 11.58 8.88
CA LEU A 15 -12.75 12.96 8.50
C LEU A 15 -12.12 14.05 9.41
N TYR A 16 -11.63 13.71 10.61
CA TYR A 16 -10.94 14.67 11.51
C TYR A 16 -9.48 14.96 11.11
N TYR A 17 -8.88 14.16 10.24
CA TYR A 17 -7.48 14.33 9.82
C TYR A 17 -7.33 15.08 8.48
N PHE A 18 -8.26 15.97 8.14
CA PHE A 18 -8.21 16.80 6.92
C PHE A 18 -6.85 17.48 6.72
N HIS A 19 -6.25 17.99 7.80
CA HIS A 19 -4.95 18.65 7.80
C HIS A 19 -3.77 17.74 7.44
N ILE A 20 -3.92 16.42 7.55
CA ILE A 20 -2.90 15.43 7.17
C ILE A 20 -3.23 14.84 5.79
N ILE A 21 -4.53 14.61 5.52
CA ILE A 21 -5.01 13.99 4.28
C ILE A 21 -4.76 14.89 3.07
N LEU A 22 -5.06 16.19 3.20
CA LEU A 22 -4.92 17.13 2.08
C LEU A 22 -3.45 17.31 1.66
N PRO A 23 -2.46 17.54 2.56
CA PRO A 23 -1.06 17.61 2.16
C PRO A 23 -0.55 16.32 1.53
N VAL A 24 -0.95 15.15 2.04
CA VAL A 24 -0.54 13.85 1.47
C VAL A 24 -1.09 13.67 0.05
N LEU A 25 -2.36 14.04 -0.19
CA LEU A 25 -2.94 14.02 -1.54
C LEU A 25 -2.28 15.04 -2.47
N LEU A 26 -1.98 16.24 -1.99
CA LEU A 26 -1.29 17.26 -2.80
C LEU A 26 0.15 16.83 -3.14
N LEU A 27 0.88 16.27 -2.17
CA LEU A 27 2.20 15.68 -2.39
C LEU A 27 2.11 14.52 -3.38
N SER A 28 1.13 13.63 -3.27
CA SER A 28 0.98 12.51 -4.20
C SER A 28 0.62 12.96 -5.62
N VAL A 29 -0.15 14.05 -5.75
CA VAL A 29 -0.39 14.74 -7.04
C VAL A 29 0.92 15.31 -7.58
N LEU A 30 1.67 16.05 -6.78
CA LEU A 30 2.96 16.65 -7.18
C LEU A 30 3.97 15.59 -7.62
N PHE A 31 4.14 14.51 -6.84
CA PHE A 31 5.01 13.39 -7.20
C PHE A 31 4.57 12.70 -8.48
N SER A 32 3.26 12.49 -8.68
CA SER A 32 2.76 11.91 -9.92
C SER A 32 2.96 12.81 -11.13
N ALA A 33 2.81 14.13 -10.96
CA ALA A 33 3.08 15.12 -12.01
C ALA A 33 4.57 15.16 -12.35
N PHE A 34 5.46 15.09 -11.34
CA PHE A 34 6.90 15.04 -11.52
C PHE A 34 7.32 13.76 -12.27
N TYR A 35 6.83 12.60 -11.82
CA TYR A 35 7.05 11.32 -12.51
C TYR A 35 6.55 11.36 -13.96
N PHE A 36 5.40 11.99 -14.22
CA PHE A 36 4.86 12.17 -15.56
C PHE A 36 5.71 13.09 -16.44
N ILE A 37 6.32 14.14 -15.86
CA ILE A 37 7.20 15.08 -16.57
C ILE A 37 8.54 14.41 -16.93
N GLU A 38 9.09 13.61 -16.03
CA GLU A 38 10.38 12.96 -16.21
C GLU A 38 10.28 11.67 -17.06
N GLY A 39 9.19 10.91 -16.90
CA GLY A 39 8.88 9.67 -17.63
C GLY A 39 8.27 9.86 -19.03
N ARG A 40 8.26 11.09 -19.58
CA ARG A 40 7.61 11.45 -20.86
C ARG A 40 8.01 10.58 -22.06
N LYS A 41 9.16 9.90 -22.03
CA LYS A 41 9.64 9.08 -23.15
C LYS A 41 9.05 7.66 -23.20
N GLU A 42 8.58 7.12 -22.08
CA GLU A 42 8.04 5.75 -22.01
C GLU A 42 6.50 5.72 -22.02
N ILE A 43 5.86 6.69 -21.36
CA ILE A 43 4.40 6.83 -21.32
C ILE A 43 3.83 7.27 -22.67
N SER A 44 4.59 8.03 -23.47
CA SER A 44 4.16 8.58 -24.75
C SER A 44 3.97 7.54 -25.86
N ARG A 45 4.30 6.27 -25.63
CA ARG A 45 4.14 5.21 -26.65
C ARG A 45 2.72 4.63 -26.72
N SER A 46 1.93 4.69 -25.65
CA SER A 46 0.48 4.36 -25.67
C SER A 46 -0.18 4.59 -24.30
N LEU A 47 -1.28 5.35 -24.26
CA LEU A 47 -2.18 5.45 -23.09
C LEU A 47 -2.81 4.10 -22.69
N PHE A 48 -2.84 3.14 -23.62
CA PHE A 48 -3.37 1.79 -23.42
C PHE A 48 -2.29 0.76 -23.07
N SER A 49 -1.04 1.20 -22.84
CA SER A 49 -0.04 0.35 -22.20
C SER A 49 -0.43 0.04 -20.75
N PRO A 50 0.02 -1.07 -20.15
CA PRO A 50 -0.26 -1.37 -18.74
C PRO A 50 0.08 -0.19 -17.81
N ALA A 51 1.27 0.39 -17.95
CA ALA A 51 1.69 1.56 -17.18
C ALA A 51 0.79 2.79 -17.43
N GLY A 52 0.30 2.98 -18.66
CA GLY A 52 -0.67 4.03 -18.99
C GLY A 52 -2.04 3.83 -18.31
N ILE A 53 -2.52 2.59 -18.24
CA ILE A 53 -3.77 2.23 -17.55
C ILE A 53 -3.64 2.42 -16.03
N GLU A 54 -2.51 2.04 -15.43
CA GLU A 54 -2.22 2.27 -14.01
C GLU A 54 -2.28 3.76 -13.67
N LEU A 55 -1.62 4.59 -14.49
CA LEU A 55 -1.63 6.03 -14.32
C LEU A 55 -3.04 6.62 -14.46
N LEU A 56 -3.82 6.18 -15.45
CA LEU A 56 -5.18 6.66 -15.65
C LEU A 56 -6.08 6.32 -14.45
N LEU A 57 -5.97 5.09 -13.93
CA LEU A 57 -6.69 4.67 -12.73
C LEU A 57 -6.27 5.46 -11.49
N TYR A 58 -4.98 5.79 -11.37
CA TYR A 58 -4.46 6.65 -10.30
C TYR A 58 -5.04 8.07 -10.39
N ILE A 59 -5.05 8.68 -11.58
CA ILE A 59 -5.63 10.01 -11.80
C ILE A 59 -7.14 10.00 -11.50
N LEU A 60 -7.87 8.99 -11.96
CA LEU A 60 -9.29 8.83 -11.66
C LEU A 60 -9.54 8.73 -10.15
N TYR A 61 -8.74 7.92 -9.47
CA TYR A 61 -8.79 7.77 -8.02
C TYR A 61 -8.53 9.10 -7.29
N LEU A 62 -7.56 9.90 -7.74
CA LEU A 62 -7.26 11.22 -7.19
C LEU A 62 -8.42 12.20 -7.36
N ILE A 63 -8.99 12.29 -8.57
CA ILE A 63 -10.12 13.17 -8.87
C ILE A 63 -11.31 12.81 -7.96
N LEU A 64 -11.67 11.53 -7.88
CA LEU A 64 -12.75 11.07 -7.02
C LEU A 64 -12.45 11.35 -5.54
N SER A 65 -11.21 11.19 -5.08
CA SER A 65 -10.82 11.50 -3.70
C SER A 65 -10.95 13.00 -3.37
N LEU A 66 -10.59 13.89 -4.31
CA LEU A 66 -10.79 15.33 -4.15
C LEU A 66 -12.28 15.71 -4.12
N LEU A 67 -13.10 15.08 -4.97
CA LEU A 67 -14.55 15.27 -4.97
C LEU A 67 -15.17 14.79 -3.64
N VAL A 68 -14.72 13.67 -3.09
CA VAL A 68 -15.16 13.19 -1.77
C VAL A 68 -14.89 14.23 -0.68
N ILE A 69 -13.72 14.86 -0.69
CA ILE A 69 -13.36 15.88 0.30
C ILE A 69 -14.30 17.10 0.21
N SER A 70 -14.62 17.52 -1.02
CA SER A 70 -15.46 18.71 -1.27
C SER A 70 -16.95 18.46 -0.98
N PHE A 71 -17.48 17.31 -1.38
CA PHE A 71 -18.94 17.05 -1.41
C PHE A 71 -19.42 16.07 -0.34
N LYS A 72 -18.54 15.21 0.19
CA LYS A 72 -18.83 14.24 1.27
C LYS A 72 -20.06 13.36 1.03
N SER A 73 -20.38 13.03 -0.23
CA SER A 73 -21.51 12.16 -0.55
C SER A 73 -21.11 10.68 -0.49
N ALA A 74 -22.03 9.83 -0.02
CA ALA A 74 -21.80 8.40 0.10
C ALA A 74 -21.45 7.73 -1.25
N GLU A 75 -22.08 8.18 -2.34
CA GLU A 75 -21.83 7.70 -3.70
C GLU A 75 -20.40 8.01 -4.17
N LEU A 76 -19.90 9.21 -3.86
CA LEU A 76 -18.52 9.59 -4.16
C LEU A 76 -17.52 8.77 -3.36
N ILE A 77 -17.85 8.46 -2.10
CA ILE A 77 -16.99 7.63 -1.24
C ILE A 77 -16.88 6.20 -1.79
N ILE A 78 -18.00 5.60 -2.19
CA ILE A 78 -18.03 4.25 -2.77
C ILE A 78 -17.28 4.21 -4.10
N SER A 79 -17.51 5.19 -4.98
CA SER A 79 -16.83 5.26 -6.28
C SER A 79 -15.33 5.49 -6.14
N ALA A 80 -14.90 6.40 -5.26
CA ALA A 80 -13.49 6.61 -4.96
C ALA A 80 -12.85 5.34 -4.37
N SER A 81 -13.57 4.60 -3.52
CA SER A 81 -13.10 3.36 -2.89
C SER A 81 -12.89 2.26 -3.91
N THR A 82 -13.89 2.07 -4.77
CA THR A 82 -13.85 1.11 -5.87
C THR A 82 -12.71 1.43 -6.83
N ALA A 83 -12.57 2.69 -7.25
CA ALA A 83 -11.48 3.13 -8.12
C ALA A 83 -10.09 2.89 -7.49
N GLY A 84 -9.94 3.18 -6.19
CA GLY A 84 -8.70 2.93 -5.45
C GLY A 84 -8.35 1.44 -5.36
N ILE A 85 -9.34 0.57 -5.12
CA ILE A 85 -9.12 -0.89 -5.09
C ILE A 85 -8.72 -1.39 -6.48
N ILE A 86 -9.41 -0.97 -7.53
CA ILE A 86 -9.09 -1.34 -8.92
C ILE A 86 -7.67 -0.90 -9.27
N PHE A 87 -7.30 0.33 -8.92
CA PHE A 87 -5.94 0.84 -9.10
C PHE A 87 -4.89 -0.05 -8.41
N LEU A 88 -5.08 -0.37 -7.13
CA LEU A 88 -4.13 -1.20 -6.37
C LEU A 88 -3.98 -2.60 -6.96
N VAL A 89 -5.10 -3.23 -7.35
CA VAL A 89 -5.09 -4.56 -7.99
C VAL A 89 -4.37 -4.52 -9.33
N MET A 90 -4.64 -3.52 -10.17
CA MET A 90 -3.99 -3.40 -11.48
C MET A 90 -2.49 -3.14 -11.34
N SER A 91 -2.08 -2.35 -10.36
CA SER A 91 -0.67 -2.15 -10.04
C SER A 91 -0.02 -3.50 -9.65
N ASP A 92 -0.63 -4.25 -8.73
CA ASP A 92 -0.10 -5.57 -8.32
C ASP A 92 0.00 -6.58 -9.49
N LEU A 93 -0.95 -6.57 -10.42
CA LEU A 93 -0.95 -7.45 -11.60
C LEU A 93 0.19 -7.11 -12.56
N GLN A 94 0.55 -5.83 -12.71
CA GLN A 94 1.62 -5.42 -13.63
C GLN A 94 3.01 -5.88 -13.17
N TYR A 95 3.31 -5.73 -11.89
CA TYR A 95 4.59 -6.14 -11.33
C TYR A 95 4.71 -7.66 -11.12
N SER A 96 3.59 -8.39 -11.16
CA SER A 96 3.56 -9.87 -11.11
C SER A 96 3.69 -10.55 -12.47
N ALA A 97 3.48 -9.82 -13.57
CA ALA A 97 3.40 -10.36 -14.94
C ALA A 97 4.72 -10.84 -15.60
N PRO A 98 5.93 -10.35 -15.27
CA PRO A 98 7.09 -10.69 -16.09
C PRO A 98 7.69 -12.09 -15.85
N ASP A 99 7.28 -12.80 -14.78
CA ASP A 99 7.80 -14.13 -14.50
C ASP A 99 6.72 -15.21 -14.40
N LYS A 100 6.40 -15.83 -15.55
CA LYS A 100 5.45 -16.97 -15.64
C LYS A 100 5.83 -18.18 -14.77
N ARG A 101 7.03 -18.22 -14.18
CA ARG A 101 7.49 -19.32 -13.30
C ARG A 101 7.31 -19.05 -11.81
N ILE A 102 7.04 -17.81 -11.40
CA ILE A 102 6.84 -17.45 -9.99
C ILE A 102 5.42 -16.91 -9.86
N SER A 103 4.45 -17.82 -9.94
CA SER A 103 3.02 -17.56 -9.68
C SER A 103 2.76 -17.42 -8.19
N THR A 104 3.42 -16.49 -7.53
CA THR A 104 3.14 -16.15 -6.14
C THR A 104 2.02 -15.12 -6.14
N PHE A 105 0.79 -15.65 -6.24
CA PHE A 105 -0.46 -14.89 -6.10
C PHE A 105 -0.56 -14.10 -4.78
N PHE A 106 0.31 -14.39 -3.80
CA PHE A 106 0.38 -13.70 -2.50
C PHE A 106 1.83 -13.38 -2.12
N HIS A 107 2.13 -12.09 -1.93
CA HIS A 107 3.37 -11.61 -1.31
C HIS A 107 3.06 -10.53 -0.28
N SER A 108 3.90 -10.41 0.75
CA SER A 108 3.74 -9.36 1.77
C SER A 108 3.76 -7.95 1.16
N GLY A 109 4.60 -7.74 0.14
CA GLY A 109 4.71 -6.49 -0.61
C GLY A 109 3.61 -6.23 -1.65
N GLN A 110 2.43 -6.85 -1.56
CA GLN A 110 1.31 -6.51 -2.46
C GLN A 110 0.64 -5.18 -2.07
N ASN A 111 0.51 -4.27 -3.04
CA ASN A 111 -0.07 -2.92 -2.90
C ASN A 111 -1.42 -2.99 -2.19
N LEU A 112 -2.27 -3.95 -2.57
CA LEU A 112 -3.56 -4.16 -1.94
C LEU A 112 -3.43 -4.52 -0.46
N LEU A 113 -2.61 -5.52 -0.10
CA LEU A 113 -2.45 -5.96 1.30
C LEU A 113 -1.85 -4.86 2.17
N THR A 114 -0.89 -4.10 1.64
CA THR A 114 -0.26 -2.97 2.34
C THR A 114 -1.25 -1.82 2.53
N ALA A 115 -2.06 -1.49 1.52
CA ALA A 115 -3.10 -0.50 1.67
C ALA A 115 -4.14 -0.93 2.73
N LEU A 116 -4.60 -2.18 2.68
CA LEU A 116 -5.60 -2.68 3.62
C LEU A 116 -5.07 -2.72 5.07
N ILE A 117 -3.81 -3.13 5.29
CA ILE A 117 -3.24 -3.14 6.64
C ILE A 117 -3.01 -1.72 7.18
N ILE A 118 -2.58 -0.78 6.33
CA ILE A 118 -2.43 0.62 6.72
C ILE A 118 -3.78 1.24 7.07
N VAL A 119 -4.79 1.02 6.25
CA VAL A 119 -6.15 1.52 6.51
C VAL A 119 -6.70 0.92 7.80
N SER A 120 -6.60 -0.39 7.99
CA SER A 120 -7.10 -1.04 9.21
C SER A 120 -6.37 -0.56 10.48
N PHE A 121 -5.06 -0.33 10.40
CA PHE A 121 -4.29 0.24 11.50
C PHE A 121 -4.76 1.66 11.86
N LEU A 122 -4.81 2.56 10.87
CA LEU A 122 -5.19 3.97 11.08
C LEU A 122 -6.66 4.14 11.48
N SER A 123 -7.53 3.20 11.11
CA SER A 123 -8.92 3.16 11.55
C SER A 123 -9.11 2.46 12.90
N GLY A 124 -8.05 1.93 13.53
CA GLY A 124 -8.13 1.22 14.80
C GLY A 124 -8.88 -0.11 14.74
N LEU A 125 -9.06 -0.68 13.56
CA LEU A 125 -9.84 -1.89 13.35
C LEU A 125 -9.01 -3.15 13.65
N LYS A 126 -9.22 -3.71 14.84
CA LYS A 126 -8.48 -4.88 15.32
C LYS A 126 -8.62 -6.12 14.43
N THR A 127 -9.84 -6.52 14.10
CA THR A 127 -10.08 -7.78 13.38
C THR A 127 -9.50 -7.79 11.96
N PRO A 128 -9.76 -6.76 11.12
CA PRO A 128 -9.13 -6.67 9.80
C PRO A 128 -7.61 -6.57 9.88
N PHE A 129 -7.07 -5.81 10.84
CA PHE A 129 -5.64 -5.69 11.02
C PHE A 129 -4.99 -7.05 11.34
N ILE A 130 -5.56 -7.81 12.28
CA ILE A 130 -5.04 -9.13 12.67
C ILE A 130 -5.12 -10.10 11.49
N PHE A 131 -6.23 -10.12 10.76
CA PHE A 131 -6.41 -10.99 9.61
C PHE A 131 -5.39 -10.72 8.50
N ILE A 132 -5.24 -9.46 8.11
CA ILE A 132 -4.28 -9.06 7.06
C ILE A 132 -2.84 -9.23 7.57
N GLY A 133 -2.58 -8.85 8.82
CA GLY A 133 -1.29 -9.02 9.49
C GLY A 133 -0.84 -10.47 9.52
N ALA A 134 -1.75 -11.42 9.78
CA ALA A 134 -1.45 -12.85 9.74
C ALA A 134 -1.04 -13.31 8.33
N ILE A 135 -1.75 -12.88 7.28
CA ILE A 135 -1.38 -13.18 5.89
C ILE A 135 0.01 -12.61 5.57
N LYS A 136 0.28 -11.37 5.97
CA LYS A 136 1.58 -10.70 5.76
C LYS A 136 2.71 -11.34 6.57
N LEU A 137 2.41 -11.88 7.76
CA LEU A 137 3.35 -12.62 8.60
C LEU A 137 3.72 -13.96 7.95
N ILE A 138 2.72 -14.76 7.58
CA ILE A 138 2.93 -16.09 6.97
C ILE A 138 3.72 -15.94 5.67
N SER A 139 3.34 -15.00 4.80
CA SER A 139 4.06 -14.73 3.55
C SER A 139 5.48 -14.20 3.79
N GLY A 140 5.67 -13.31 4.77
CA GLY A 140 6.99 -12.80 5.13
C GLY A 140 7.94 -13.87 5.69
N ILE A 141 7.43 -14.75 6.55
CA ILE A 141 8.17 -15.89 7.10
C ILE A 141 8.53 -16.85 5.97
N TYR A 142 7.56 -17.21 5.13
CA TYR A 142 7.81 -18.08 3.99
C TYR A 142 8.93 -17.53 3.08
N ALA A 143 8.86 -16.24 2.71
CA ALA A 143 9.89 -15.60 1.91
C ALA A 143 11.26 -15.59 2.61
N ALA A 144 11.31 -15.33 3.92
CA ALA A 144 12.57 -15.29 4.66
C ALA A 144 13.31 -16.64 4.70
N PHE A 145 12.58 -17.76 4.70
CA PHE A 145 13.18 -19.10 4.78
C PHE A 145 13.34 -19.80 3.42
N HIS A 146 12.60 -19.38 2.39
CA HIS A 146 12.62 -20.04 1.08
C HIS A 146 13.46 -19.29 0.05
N ASP A 147 13.57 -17.95 0.14
CA ASP A 147 14.45 -17.18 -0.74
C ASP A 147 15.89 -17.24 -0.19
N ASN A 148 16.75 -17.99 -0.89
CA ASN A 148 18.15 -18.23 -0.53
C ASN A 148 19.03 -16.98 -0.82
N GLN A 149 18.70 -15.87 -0.17
CA GLN A 149 19.32 -14.56 -0.41
C GLN A 149 20.32 -14.16 0.69
N GLN A 150 21.17 -13.18 0.37
CA GLN A 150 22.28 -12.71 1.21
C GLN A 150 21.84 -12.36 2.64
N ASN A 151 22.76 -12.59 3.59
CA ASN A 151 22.57 -12.48 5.04
C ASN A 151 21.95 -11.14 5.53
N LEU A 152 22.18 -10.04 4.79
CA LEU A 152 21.63 -8.72 5.12
C LEU A 152 20.11 -8.63 4.84
N TYR A 153 19.63 -9.18 3.73
CA TYR A 153 18.20 -9.15 3.38
C TYR A 153 17.36 -10.00 4.32
N PHE A 154 17.91 -11.14 4.75
CA PHE A 154 17.30 -11.97 5.79
C PHE A 154 17.07 -11.19 7.09
N ARG A 155 18.07 -10.42 7.55
CA ARG A 155 17.93 -9.57 8.75
C ARG A 155 16.87 -8.48 8.57
N LEU A 156 16.81 -7.85 7.41
CA LEU A 156 15.79 -6.83 7.12
C LEU A 156 14.37 -7.42 7.10
N ARG A 157 14.18 -8.64 6.57
CA ARG A 157 12.89 -9.35 6.62
C ARG A 157 12.47 -9.68 8.06
N ILE A 158 13.41 -10.12 8.90
CA ILE A 158 13.15 -10.35 10.33
C ILE A 158 12.78 -9.05 11.04
N LEU A 159 13.53 -7.97 10.80
CA LEU A 159 13.22 -6.66 11.39
C LEU A 159 11.80 -6.21 11.01
N ARG A 160 11.44 -6.36 9.73
CA ARG A 160 10.09 -6.06 9.24
C ARG A 160 9.01 -6.90 9.94
N ILE A 161 9.25 -8.20 10.12
CA ILE A 161 8.35 -9.10 10.84
C ILE A 161 8.20 -8.67 12.31
N ALA A 162 9.30 -8.29 12.96
CA ALA A 162 9.30 -7.80 14.33
C ALA A 162 8.50 -6.49 14.47
N MET A 163 8.66 -5.55 13.53
CA MET A 163 7.87 -4.31 13.49
C MET A 163 6.37 -4.59 13.35
N LEU A 164 5.98 -5.54 12.48
CA LEU A 164 4.58 -5.93 12.31
C LEU A 164 4.00 -6.60 13.57
N MET A 165 4.78 -7.45 14.24
CA MET A 165 4.36 -8.06 15.51
C MET A 165 4.23 -7.04 16.63
N ALA A 166 5.22 -6.15 16.78
CA ALA A 166 5.19 -5.11 17.82
C ALA A 166 3.98 -4.19 17.66
N THR A 167 3.71 -3.74 16.44
CA THR A 167 2.57 -2.86 16.14
C THR A 167 1.23 -3.58 16.29
N GLY A 168 1.17 -4.88 15.97
CA GLY A 168 -0.02 -5.71 16.22
C GLY A 168 -0.31 -5.93 17.70
N ILE A 169 0.70 -6.21 18.51
CA ILE A 169 0.55 -6.34 19.98
C ILE A 169 0.08 -5.00 20.57
N SER A 170 0.66 -3.90 20.11
CA SER A 170 0.27 -2.54 20.52
C SER A 170 -1.21 -2.27 20.25
N LEU A 171 -1.68 -2.64 19.05
CA LEU A 171 -3.08 -2.46 18.64
C LEU A 171 -4.05 -3.36 19.44
N ILE A 172 -3.66 -4.58 19.79
CA ILE A 172 -4.44 -5.49 20.63
C ILE A 172 -4.57 -4.92 22.06
N THR A 173 -3.46 -4.48 22.63
CA THR A 173 -3.34 -3.96 24.00
C THR A 173 -3.93 -2.56 24.19
N GLY A 174 -4.28 -1.87 23.10
CA GLY A 174 -4.96 -0.57 23.14
C GLY A 174 -4.03 0.64 23.09
N ILE A 175 -2.71 0.43 23.09
CA ILE A 175 -1.68 1.44 22.79
C ILE A 175 -1.64 1.57 21.26
N SER A 176 -2.69 2.14 20.67
CA SER A 176 -2.98 2.01 19.24
C SER A 176 -2.52 3.21 18.39
N TYR A 177 -3.16 3.44 17.25
CA TYR A 177 -2.86 4.44 16.21
C TYR A 177 -2.78 5.90 16.67
N SER A 178 -3.22 6.21 17.89
CA SER A 178 -3.04 7.54 18.48
C SER A 178 -1.62 7.77 19.02
N ASP A 179 -0.82 6.71 19.21
CA ASP A 179 0.58 6.82 19.60
C ASP A 179 1.46 7.10 18.36
N PRO A 180 2.14 8.26 18.30
CA PRO A 180 3.00 8.61 17.17
C PRO A 180 4.16 7.64 16.98
N VAL A 181 4.71 7.08 18.06
CA VAL A 181 5.87 6.17 18.00
C VAL A 181 5.46 4.86 17.34
N ILE A 182 4.32 4.30 17.74
CA ILE A 182 3.78 3.05 17.16
C ILE A 182 3.37 3.27 15.71
N THR A 183 2.81 4.43 15.39
CA THR A 183 2.43 4.79 14.02
C THR A 183 3.65 4.91 13.10
N VAL A 184 4.72 5.58 13.55
CA VAL A 184 5.97 5.67 12.80
C VAL A 184 6.62 4.29 12.65
N LEU A 185 6.65 3.49 13.71
CA LEU A 185 7.18 2.12 13.68
C LEU A 185 6.44 1.29 12.62
N PHE A 186 5.11 1.33 12.61
CA PHE A 186 4.28 0.61 11.64
C PHE A 186 4.52 1.08 10.20
N LEU A 187 4.44 2.38 9.95
CA LEU A 187 4.64 2.93 8.60
C LEU A 187 6.06 2.66 8.09
N SER A 188 7.08 2.74 8.96
CA SER A 188 8.46 2.41 8.60
C SER A 188 8.63 0.93 8.25
N GLY A 189 7.96 0.02 8.97
CA GLY A 189 7.95 -1.41 8.66
C GLY A 189 7.28 -1.73 7.32
N GLU A 190 6.20 -1.02 6.98
CA GLU A 190 5.52 -1.16 5.70
C GLU A 190 6.35 -0.58 4.55
N LEU A 191 7.06 0.54 4.76
CA LEU A 191 8.04 1.07 3.80
C LEU A 191 9.23 0.12 3.62
N LEU A 192 9.70 -0.53 4.68
CA LEU A 192 10.78 -1.51 4.61
C LEU A 192 10.36 -2.75 3.80
N ASP A 193 9.13 -3.25 4.01
CA ASP A 193 8.53 -4.36 3.23
C ASP A 193 8.53 -4.02 1.73
N ARG A 194 8.21 -2.77 1.38
CA ARG A 194 8.26 -2.26 0.00
C ARG A 194 9.66 -2.21 -0.59
N ALA A 195 10.61 -1.68 0.18
CA ALA A 195 12.00 -1.56 -0.28
C ALA A 195 12.61 -2.95 -0.54
N ILE A 196 12.34 -3.93 0.32
CA ILE A 196 12.76 -5.32 0.14
C ILE A 196 12.14 -5.91 -1.13
N TYR A 197 10.83 -5.72 -1.33
CA TYR A 197 10.12 -6.23 -2.51
C TYR A 197 10.68 -5.70 -3.84
N TYR A 198 10.92 -4.39 -3.95
CA TYR A 198 11.50 -3.83 -5.19
C TYR A 198 12.93 -4.32 -5.44
N LYS A 199 13.72 -4.52 -4.38
CA LYS A 199 15.07 -5.08 -4.51
C LYS A 199 15.06 -6.55 -4.91
N ASP A 200 14.09 -7.33 -4.42
CA ASP A 200 13.87 -8.70 -4.85
C ASP A 200 13.52 -8.79 -6.34
N LEU A 201 12.66 -7.87 -6.80
CA LEU A 201 12.33 -7.75 -8.22
C LEU A 201 13.58 -7.41 -9.05
N GLU A 202 14.31 -6.35 -8.69
CA GLU A 202 15.52 -5.92 -9.40
C GLU A 202 16.55 -7.06 -9.52
N THR A 203 16.81 -7.76 -8.41
CA THR A 203 17.76 -8.88 -8.39
C THR A 203 17.33 -10.00 -9.34
N LYS A 204 16.03 -10.35 -9.36
CA LYS A 204 15.50 -11.39 -10.26
C LYS A 204 15.61 -11.01 -11.74
N TYR A 205 15.47 -9.72 -12.08
CA TYR A 205 15.63 -9.25 -13.47
C TYR A 205 17.09 -9.15 -13.93
N LEU A 206 18.01 -8.78 -13.04
CA LEU A 206 19.44 -8.63 -13.39
C LEU A 206 20.20 -9.96 -13.52
N THR A 207 19.70 -11.03 -12.92
CA THR A 207 20.28 -12.38 -13.04
C THR A 207 19.76 -13.19 -14.24
N ARG A 208 19.02 -12.56 -15.16
CA ARG A 208 18.61 -13.13 -16.46
C ARG A 208 19.40 -12.54 -17.60
#